data_AF-A0AAJ0PTQ4-F1
#
_entry.id   AF-A0AAJ0PTQ4-F1
#
_cell.length_a   1.000
_cell.length_b   1.000
_cell.length_c   1.000
_cell.angle_alpha   90.00
_cell.angle_beta   90.00
_cell.angle_gamma   90.00
#
_symmetry.space_group_name_H-M   'P 1'
#
loop_
_entity.id
_entity.type
_entity.pdbx_description
1 polymer ?
#
loop_
_entity_poly.entity_id
_entity_poly.type
_entity_poly.pdbx_seq_one_letter_code
_entity_poly.pdbx_strand_id
1 'polypeptide(L)'
;MAADYLVPWLDASGQGGLRNSMLVASGDGSTKTFSFNFAGGYISKDHVKAYTFDPITGRTTPLVITSGMWTGPSQITLGAPVALGQYIVIYRDTPRGTPLVSFKNGSVLNEPNLDEMAEQGVFVAAEMADRFDLLNDGSSKAIIDSATALNTANAATATAKHADGNAAFAVDQSNAARGDATFAVNTAGAAKAVADGIDGKAQQALDNSKSAVNTANIAQSVANGIDAKAQSALDNSKSAVNSASSADTAAANAVSTANGIDAKATQAQSDAAAAVATANAAVQKSGDKMSGALYVPQVILNFGLEGDGSAPGIYNDPRKRNIVFRSGPPGAYKYSYFGEDGALVLSARPGWGATPWDTDNFDPNGKLTKGEDVGWRLRLTASNWQADLGLRSGYNDNTWAYIRARQGGGVEIINNAYSAVTWAVDDWGNMFSRGSHRMTPDGNWWFENRGWSNDVLNDLYNRSAPRECQFNSGAVEFGPLTAGATLQAPNPYVMIGLRTASSDYMRMGEQFIRCVTIRTY
;
A
#
# COMPACT_ATOMS: atom_id res chain seq x y z
N MET A 1 56.98 -26.81 17.04
CA MET A 1 58.16 -27.67 17.23
C MET A 1 59.38 -26.76 17.20
N ALA A 2 59.78 -26.23 18.36
CA ALA A 2 60.85 -25.24 18.45
C ALA A 2 61.41 -25.26 19.88
N ALA A 3 62.31 -26.22 20.15
CA ALA A 3 63.23 -26.18 21.29
C ALA A 3 64.34 -27.24 21.12
N ASP A 4 64.99 -27.28 19.95
CA ASP A 4 66.28 -27.97 19.77
C ASP A 4 67.43 -26.94 19.85
N TYR A 5 67.22 -25.91 20.68
CA TYR A 5 68.13 -24.80 20.85
C TYR A 5 69.31 -25.24 21.69
N LEU A 6 70.49 -25.19 21.08
CA LEU A 6 71.79 -25.09 21.75
C LEU A 6 71.98 -26.10 22.86
N VAL A 7 72.33 -27.32 22.45
CA VAL A 7 72.89 -28.37 23.28
C VAL A 7 74.42 -28.28 23.13
N PRO A 8 75.15 -27.36 23.79
CA PRO A 8 76.52 -27.05 23.43
C PRO A 8 77.49 -28.03 24.12
N TRP A 9 77.07 -29.27 24.41
CA TRP A 9 77.99 -30.31 24.85
C TRP A 9 77.50 -31.77 24.83
N LEU A 10 76.28 -32.08 24.37
CA LEU A 10 75.75 -33.45 24.49
C LEU A 10 75.85 -34.29 23.21
N ASP A 11 75.71 -33.69 22.03
CA ASP A 11 75.76 -34.44 20.77
C ASP A 11 77.18 -34.82 20.33
N ALA A 12 78.18 -34.32 21.06
CA ALA A 12 79.57 -34.42 20.67
C ALA A 12 80.36 -35.46 21.52
N SER A 13 79.70 -36.19 22.43
CA SER A 13 80.32 -37.24 23.23
C SER A 13 80.37 -38.58 22.49
N GLY A 14 81.48 -39.32 22.58
CA GLY A 14 81.50 -40.74 22.18
C GLY A 14 80.49 -41.56 22.99
N GLN A 15 80.31 -42.85 22.64
CA GLN A 15 79.40 -43.77 23.34
C GLN A 15 79.48 -43.60 24.87
N GLY A 16 78.43 -43.01 25.48
CA GLY A 16 78.31 -42.85 26.92
C GLY A 16 78.69 -41.49 27.53
N GLY A 17 78.81 -40.39 26.77
CA GLY A 17 78.99 -39.06 27.38
C GLY A 17 80.45 -38.72 27.72
N LEU A 18 81.39 -39.61 27.41
CA LEU A 18 82.80 -39.49 27.77
C LEU A 18 83.61 -38.85 26.63
N ARG A 19 84.41 -37.85 26.99
CA ARG A 19 85.48 -37.29 26.16
C ARG A 19 86.80 -37.33 26.95
N ASN A 20 87.90 -36.87 26.35
CA ASN A 20 89.22 -37.01 26.97
C ASN A 20 89.31 -36.33 28.33
N SER A 21 88.59 -35.22 28.52
CA SER A 21 88.68 -34.36 29.70
C SER A 21 87.33 -34.10 30.39
N MET A 22 86.24 -34.73 29.95
CA MET A 22 84.90 -34.44 30.50
C MET A 22 83.96 -35.64 30.43
N LEU A 23 82.99 -35.62 31.36
CA LEU A 23 81.79 -36.44 31.37
C LEU A 23 80.59 -35.50 31.28
N VAL A 24 79.67 -35.82 30.38
CA VAL A 24 78.35 -35.22 30.35
C VAL A 24 77.30 -36.29 30.62
N ALA A 25 76.41 -36.04 31.57
CA ALA A 25 75.34 -36.97 31.95
C ALA A 25 73.99 -36.26 32.08
N SER A 26 72.91 -36.92 31.67
CA SER A 26 71.54 -36.44 31.84
C SER A 26 71.07 -36.59 33.29
N GLY A 27 70.35 -35.58 33.77
CA GLY A 27 69.58 -35.64 34.99
C GLY A 27 68.27 -36.38 34.76
N ASP A 28 68.04 -37.41 35.55
CA ASP A 28 66.81 -38.20 35.62
C ASP A 28 65.94 -37.83 36.84
N GLY A 29 66.34 -36.78 37.59
CA GLY A 29 65.69 -36.36 38.83
C GLY A 29 65.95 -37.28 40.03
N SER A 30 66.76 -38.34 39.88
CA SER A 30 66.95 -39.39 40.91
C SER A 30 68.41 -39.74 41.18
N THR A 31 69.25 -39.79 40.15
CA THR A 31 70.67 -40.12 40.20
C THR A 31 71.45 -39.00 40.90
N LYS A 32 72.22 -39.40 41.91
CA LYS A 32 73.09 -38.50 42.70
C LYS A 32 74.58 -38.80 42.51
N THR A 33 74.92 -40.02 42.12
CA THR A 33 76.30 -40.49 42.03
C THR A 33 76.71 -40.59 40.57
N PHE A 34 77.77 -39.88 40.22
CA PHE A 34 78.30 -39.82 38.87
C PHE A 34 79.74 -40.35 38.87
N SER A 35 79.98 -41.37 38.08
CA SER A 35 81.31 -41.92 37.83
C SER A 35 81.85 -41.34 36.53
N PHE A 36 83.04 -40.75 36.56
CA PHE A 36 83.71 -40.20 35.38
C PHE A 36 85.06 -40.90 35.18
N ASN A 37 85.59 -40.86 33.96
CA ASN A 37 86.91 -41.40 33.68
C ASN A 37 87.59 -40.55 32.61
N PHE A 38 88.42 -39.60 33.04
CA PHE A 38 89.20 -38.77 32.12
C PHE A 38 90.38 -39.57 31.58
N ALA A 39 90.71 -39.39 30.30
CA ALA A 39 91.90 -39.97 29.71
C ALA A 39 93.15 -39.46 30.46
N GLY A 40 93.91 -40.39 31.03
CA GLY A 40 95.05 -40.10 31.90
C GLY A 40 94.71 -39.66 33.33
N GLY A 41 93.43 -39.54 33.71
CA GLY A 41 93.03 -39.15 35.06
C GLY A 41 93.09 -37.63 35.31
N TYR A 42 93.52 -37.21 36.51
CA TYR A 42 93.66 -35.81 36.89
C TYR A 42 94.85 -35.64 37.85
N ILE A 43 95.54 -34.51 37.77
CA ILE A 43 96.71 -34.21 38.62
C ILE A 43 96.30 -33.90 40.07
N SER A 44 95.22 -33.12 40.25
CA SER A 44 94.66 -32.79 41.55
C SER A 44 93.13 -32.78 41.50
N LYS A 45 92.48 -33.13 42.60
CA LYS A 45 91.01 -33.06 42.74
C LYS A 45 90.48 -31.64 42.53
N ASP A 46 91.28 -30.62 42.83
CA ASP A 46 90.93 -29.22 42.62
C ASP A 46 90.84 -28.84 41.14
N HIS A 47 91.41 -29.66 40.25
CA HIS A 47 91.30 -29.48 38.80
C HIS A 47 90.02 -30.10 38.24
N VAL A 48 89.26 -30.86 39.03
CA VAL A 48 87.97 -31.40 38.61
C VAL A 48 86.89 -30.40 39.00
N LYS A 49 86.15 -29.92 38.01
CA LYS A 49 85.06 -28.94 38.15
C LYS A 49 83.78 -29.52 37.62
N ALA A 50 82.66 -28.96 38.07
CA ALA A 50 81.36 -29.34 37.55
C ALA A 50 80.43 -28.14 37.40
N TYR A 51 79.43 -28.30 36.55
CA TYR A 51 78.28 -27.39 36.45
C TYR A 51 77.04 -28.16 35.99
N THR A 52 75.86 -27.60 36.24
CA THR A 52 74.62 -28.06 35.63
C THR A 52 74.24 -27.17 34.45
N PHE A 53 73.66 -27.78 33.41
CA PHE A 53 73.19 -27.11 32.20
C PHE A 53 71.70 -27.33 32.01
N ASP A 54 70.97 -26.24 31.81
CA ASP A 54 69.56 -26.26 31.49
C ASP A 54 69.36 -25.98 29.99
N PRO A 55 68.92 -26.98 29.20
CA PRO A 55 68.80 -26.84 27.75
C PRO A 55 67.61 -25.98 27.32
N ILE A 56 66.62 -25.75 28.19
CA ILE A 56 65.43 -24.94 27.86
C ILE A 56 65.78 -23.46 27.95
N THR A 57 66.54 -23.08 28.98
CA THR A 57 66.94 -21.68 29.23
C THR A 57 68.32 -21.33 28.69
N GLY A 58 69.13 -22.33 28.32
CA GLY A 58 70.52 -22.16 27.90
C GLY A 58 71.47 -21.77 29.04
N ARG A 59 71.07 -21.94 30.30
CA ARG A 59 71.82 -21.46 31.46
C ARG A 59 72.77 -22.53 32.03
N THR A 60 74.03 -22.16 32.23
CA THR A 60 75.00 -22.94 33.02
C THR A 60 75.05 -22.44 34.46
N THR A 61 75.05 -23.36 35.42
CA THR A 61 75.14 -23.06 36.85
C THR A 61 76.33 -23.80 37.46
N PRO A 62 77.38 -23.10 37.92
CA PRO A 62 78.55 -23.73 38.52
C PRO A 62 78.18 -24.60 39.73
N LEU A 63 78.80 -25.78 39.84
CA LEU A 63 78.63 -26.71 40.94
C LEU A 63 79.95 -26.86 41.69
N VAL A 64 79.99 -26.38 42.94
CA VAL A 64 81.18 -26.47 43.79
C VAL A 64 81.34 -27.90 44.30
N ILE A 65 82.42 -28.58 43.90
CA ILE A 65 82.76 -29.91 44.40
C ILE A 65 83.48 -29.76 45.74
N THR A 66 82.88 -30.26 46.81
CA THR A 66 83.50 -30.26 48.15
C THR A 66 84.16 -31.60 48.45
N SER A 67 85.09 -31.63 49.41
CA SER A 67 85.83 -32.86 49.78
C SER A 67 84.89 -34.02 50.16
N GLY A 68 83.78 -33.73 50.85
CA GLY A 68 82.78 -34.74 51.25
C GLY A 68 81.93 -35.31 50.12
N MET A 69 82.00 -34.75 48.91
CA MET A 69 81.27 -35.26 47.74
C MET A 69 82.05 -36.37 47.01
N TRP A 70 83.34 -36.55 47.29
CA TRP A 70 84.14 -37.61 46.68
C TRP A 70 83.88 -38.96 47.37
N THR A 71 83.25 -39.88 46.65
CA THR A 71 82.97 -41.26 47.14
C THR A 71 83.95 -42.30 46.59
N GLY A 72 84.80 -41.90 45.64
CA GLY A 72 85.88 -42.71 45.08
C GLY A 72 86.89 -41.84 44.32
N PRO A 73 87.95 -42.43 43.75
CA PRO A 73 88.95 -41.68 42.98
C PRO A 73 88.36 -41.01 41.74
N SER A 74 87.33 -41.57 41.12
CA SER A 74 86.66 -40.98 39.95
C SER A 74 85.14 -41.00 40.08
N GLN A 75 84.66 -40.73 41.30
CA GLN A 75 83.23 -40.74 41.60
C GLN A 75 82.85 -39.59 42.53
N ILE A 76 81.83 -38.84 42.13
CA ILE A 76 81.26 -37.72 42.88
C ILE A 76 79.79 -38.02 43.19
N THR A 77 79.39 -37.85 44.45
CA THR A 77 78.01 -37.94 44.90
C THR A 77 77.49 -36.58 45.33
N LEU A 78 76.41 -36.12 44.70
CA LEU A 78 75.76 -34.83 44.96
C LEU A 78 74.80 -34.90 46.14
N GLY A 79 74.61 -33.77 46.84
CA GLY A 79 73.60 -33.67 47.90
C GLY A 79 72.15 -33.80 47.40
N ALA A 80 71.88 -33.28 46.20
CA ALA A 80 70.60 -33.35 45.50
C ALA A 80 70.79 -33.94 44.10
N PRO A 81 69.79 -34.69 43.57
CA PRO A 81 69.88 -35.21 42.22
C PRO A 81 69.76 -34.09 41.20
N VAL A 82 70.35 -34.29 40.01
CA VAL A 82 70.21 -33.34 38.89
C VAL A 82 68.77 -33.45 38.36
N ALA A 83 68.09 -32.31 38.22
CA ALA A 83 66.68 -32.28 37.84
C ALA A 83 66.43 -32.92 36.46
N LEU A 84 65.24 -33.49 36.28
CA LEU A 84 64.84 -34.10 35.01
C LEU A 84 64.94 -33.09 33.86
N GLY A 85 65.63 -33.48 32.79
CA GLY A 85 65.80 -32.64 31.60
C GLY A 85 66.93 -31.62 31.70
N GLN A 86 67.64 -31.53 32.84
CA GLN A 86 68.91 -30.83 32.95
C GLN A 86 70.07 -31.82 32.77
N TYR A 87 71.27 -31.29 32.59
CA TYR A 87 72.49 -32.08 32.45
C TYR A 87 73.51 -31.68 33.51
N ILE A 88 74.33 -32.63 33.93
CA ILE A 88 75.54 -32.35 34.68
C ILE A 88 76.75 -32.54 33.78
N VAL A 89 77.69 -31.63 33.90
CA VAL A 89 78.99 -31.77 33.28
C VAL A 89 80.05 -31.77 34.34
N ILE A 90 80.89 -32.80 34.33
CA ILE A 90 82.08 -32.92 35.17
C ILE A 90 83.28 -32.89 34.24
N TYR A 91 84.20 -31.95 34.44
CA TYR A 91 85.29 -31.71 33.51
C TYR A 91 86.59 -31.42 34.25
N ARG A 92 87.70 -31.71 33.58
CA ARG A 92 89.05 -31.35 34.00
C ARG A 92 89.37 -29.93 33.52
N ASP A 93 89.88 -29.12 34.43
CA ASP A 93 90.33 -27.75 34.21
C ASP A 93 91.75 -27.62 34.75
N THR A 94 92.70 -28.18 34.00
CA THR A 94 94.11 -28.18 34.39
C THR A 94 94.66 -26.75 34.39
N PRO A 95 95.35 -26.31 35.47
CA PRO A 95 95.99 -25.01 35.51
C PRO A 95 96.94 -24.85 34.33
N ARG A 96 96.83 -23.73 33.64
CA ARG A 96 97.54 -23.47 32.37
C ARG A 96 98.30 -22.14 32.34
N GLY A 97 98.15 -21.34 33.40
CA GLY A 97 98.82 -20.04 33.52
C GLY A 97 100.25 -20.13 34.03
N THR A 98 100.61 -21.21 34.73
CA THR A 98 101.94 -21.46 35.29
C THR A 98 102.22 -22.96 35.35
N PRO A 99 103.47 -23.42 35.19
CA PRO A 99 103.84 -24.80 35.47
C PRO A 99 103.50 -25.17 36.91
N LEU A 100 102.92 -26.37 37.12
CA LEU A 100 102.64 -26.89 38.47
C LEU A 100 103.95 -27.19 39.23
N VAL A 101 104.96 -27.64 38.50
CA VAL A 101 106.30 -27.89 39.01
C VAL A 101 107.24 -26.77 38.54
N SER A 102 107.98 -26.18 39.48
CA SER A 102 108.96 -25.12 39.21
C SER A 102 110.37 -25.60 39.53
N PHE A 103 111.16 -25.91 38.50
CA PHE A 103 112.57 -26.27 38.65
C PHE A 103 113.43 -25.01 38.84
N LYS A 104 114.11 -24.90 39.99
CA LYS A 104 115.11 -23.86 40.31
C LYS A 104 116.51 -24.48 40.34
N ASN A 105 117.55 -23.66 40.20
CA ASN A 105 118.93 -24.15 40.34
C ASN A 105 119.15 -24.83 41.71
N GLY A 106 119.66 -26.07 41.71
CA GLY A 106 119.75 -26.91 42.90
C GLY A 106 118.50 -27.72 43.27
N SER A 107 117.42 -27.67 42.47
CA SER A 107 116.23 -28.53 42.67
C SER A 107 116.54 -29.98 42.30
N VAL A 108 115.97 -30.92 43.05
CA VAL A 108 116.05 -32.34 42.71
C VAL A 108 115.10 -32.63 41.54
N LEU A 109 115.68 -33.03 40.41
CA LEU A 109 114.92 -33.60 39.28
C LEU A 109 114.59 -35.05 39.64
N ASN A 110 113.31 -35.34 39.87
CA ASN A 110 112.81 -36.69 40.06
C ASN A 110 111.68 -37.00 39.07
N GLU A 111 111.43 -38.28 38.85
CA GLU A 111 110.39 -38.79 37.95
C GLU A 111 109.00 -38.19 38.24
N PRO A 112 108.51 -38.11 39.50
CA PRO A 112 107.20 -37.51 39.78
C PRO A 112 107.04 -36.07 39.30
N ASN A 113 108.09 -35.25 39.45
CA ASN A 113 108.06 -33.85 39.02
C ASN A 113 108.11 -33.71 37.48
N LEU A 114 108.78 -34.64 36.80
CA LEU A 114 108.83 -34.67 35.34
C LEU A 114 107.51 -35.17 34.74
N ASP A 115 106.92 -36.19 35.37
CA ASP A 115 105.62 -36.73 34.99
C ASP A 115 104.51 -35.69 35.19
N GLU A 116 104.47 -34.99 36.33
CA GLU A 116 103.45 -33.96 36.58
C GLU A 116 103.54 -32.80 35.56
N MET A 117 104.75 -32.41 35.15
CA MET A 117 104.94 -31.41 34.10
C MET A 117 104.45 -31.93 32.73
N ALA A 118 104.75 -33.18 32.39
CA ALA A 118 104.32 -33.80 31.15
C ALA A 118 102.79 -33.99 31.10
N GLU A 119 102.20 -34.47 32.19
CA GLU A 119 100.76 -34.64 32.38
C GLU A 119 100.03 -33.30 32.25
N GLN A 120 100.55 -32.23 32.85
CA GLN A 120 99.96 -30.89 32.72
C GLN A 120 99.86 -30.48 31.24
N GLY A 121 100.92 -30.70 30.45
CA GLY A 121 100.94 -30.40 29.02
C GLY A 121 99.94 -31.24 28.22
N VAL A 122 99.91 -32.56 28.44
CA VAL A 122 99.01 -33.49 27.75
C VAL A 122 97.55 -33.19 28.09
N PHE A 123 97.25 -32.90 29.35
CA PHE A 123 95.88 -32.63 29.80
C PHE A 123 95.34 -31.31 29.26
N VAL A 124 96.16 -30.26 29.22
CA VAL A 124 95.78 -28.99 28.58
C VAL A 124 95.50 -29.18 27.09
N ALA A 125 96.31 -29.98 26.38
CA ALA A 125 96.08 -30.27 24.96
C ALA A 125 94.78 -31.05 24.73
N ALA A 126 94.51 -32.07 25.54
CA ALA A 126 93.27 -32.86 25.47
C ALA A 126 92.02 -32.02 25.77
N GLU A 127 92.09 -31.15 26.78
CA GLU A 127 91.01 -30.19 27.09
C GLU A 127 90.75 -29.23 25.93
N MET A 128 91.79 -28.76 25.25
CA MET A 128 91.66 -27.88 24.08
C MET A 128 91.08 -28.59 22.87
N ALA A 129 91.46 -29.84 22.61
CA ALA A 129 90.88 -30.65 21.53
C ALA A 129 89.37 -30.84 21.73
N ASP A 130 88.95 -31.25 22.94
CA ASP A 130 87.54 -31.41 23.26
C ASP A 130 86.76 -30.07 23.10
N ARG A 131 87.35 -28.94 23.52
CA ARG A 131 86.75 -27.61 23.34
C ARG A 131 86.66 -27.19 21.86
N PHE A 132 87.62 -27.57 21.04
CA PHE A 132 87.64 -27.23 19.62
C PHE A 132 86.62 -28.05 18.81
N ASP A 133 86.55 -29.36 19.04
CA ASP A 133 85.54 -30.23 18.42
C ASP A 133 84.13 -29.72 18.72
N LEU A 134 83.91 -29.27 19.97
CA LEU A 134 82.65 -28.65 20.34
C LEU A 134 82.32 -27.42 19.48
N LEU A 135 83.27 -26.50 19.35
CA LEU A 135 83.05 -25.25 18.63
C LEU A 135 82.69 -25.51 17.16
N ASN A 136 83.33 -26.51 16.55
CA ASN A 136 83.06 -26.90 15.17
C ASN A 136 81.63 -27.42 15.00
N ASP A 137 81.20 -28.35 15.86
CA ASP A 137 79.85 -28.93 15.79
C ASP A 137 78.75 -27.86 15.99
N GLY A 138 78.95 -26.98 16.98
CA GLY A 138 78.02 -25.87 17.22
C GLY A 138 77.92 -24.91 16.04
N SER A 139 79.04 -24.62 15.37
CA SER A 139 79.09 -23.75 14.19
C SER A 139 78.39 -24.38 12.99
N SER A 140 78.59 -25.68 12.74
CA SER A 140 77.91 -26.41 11.67
C SER A 140 76.39 -26.41 11.86
N LYS A 141 75.91 -26.65 13.08
CA LYS A 141 74.47 -26.57 13.40
C LYS A 141 73.90 -25.18 13.16
N ALA A 142 74.59 -24.13 13.61
CA ALA A 142 74.15 -22.75 13.42
C ALA A 142 73.98 -22.36 11.95
N ILE A 143 74.86 -22.85 11.06
CA ILE A 143 74.77 -22.63 9.61
C ILE A 143 73.52 -23.32 9.03
N ILE A 144 73.25 -24.57 9.41
CA ILE A 144 72.08 -25.34 8.94
C ILE A 144 70.78 -24.68 9.40
N ASP A 145 70.71 -24.28 10.67
CA ASP A 145 69.53 -23.61 11.24
C ASP A 145 69.30 -22.27 10.53
N SER A 146 70.35 -21.52 10.23
CA SER A 146 70.27 -20.25 9.47
C SER A 146 69.77 -20.46 8.03
N ALA A 147 70.26 -21.48 7.34
CA ALA A 147 69.80 -21.83 6.00
C ALA A 147 68.32 -22.23 5.99
N THR A 148 67.88 -22.97 7.01
CA THR A 148 66.47 -23.37 7.19
C THR A 148 65.57 -22.16 7.43
N ALA A 149 66.01 -21.22 8.28
CA ALA A 149 65.30 -19.98 8.55
C ALA A 149 65.16 -19.12 7.27
N LEU A 150 66.24 -18.98 6.48
CA LEU A 150 66.22 -18.25 5.22
C LEU A 150 65.23 -18.85 4.21
N ASN A 151 65.24 -20.18 4.05
CA ASN A 151 64.31 -20.87 3.15
C ASN A 151 62.85 -20.67 3.60
N THR A 152 62.60 -20.72 4.91
CA THR A 152 61.26 -20.47 5.47
C THR A 152 60.80 -19.02 5.21
N ALA A 153 61.68 -18.03 5.40
CA ALA A 153 61.38 -16.62 5.12
C ALA A 153 61.12 -16.35 3.63
N ASN A 154 61.87 -17.00 2.74
CA ASN A 154 61.66 -16.91 1.29
C ASN A 154 60.32 -17.52 0.88
N ALA A 155 59.94 -18.67 1.45
CA ALA A 155 58.64 -19.28 1.22
C ALA A 155 57.49 -18.37 1.69
N ALA A 156 57.59 -17.79 2.90
CA ALA A 156 56.61 -16.84 3.42
C ALA A 156 56.47 -15.59 2.51
N THR A 157 57.59 -15.07 2.00
CA THR A 157 57.58 -13.95 1.04
C THR A 157 56.88 -14.30 -0.27
N ALA A 158 57.07 -15.53 -0.78
CA ALA A 158 56.38 -15.99 -1.98
C ALA A 158 54.87 -16.12 -1.75
N THR A 159 54.44 -16.66 -0.60
CA THR A 159 53.03 -16.72 -0.21
C THR A 159 52.41 -15.33 -0.09
N ALA A 160 53.12 -14.36 0.50
CA ALA A 160 52.64 -12.97 0.60
C ALA A 160 52.42 -12.34 -0.79
N LYS A 161 53.37 -12.50 -1.72
CA LYS A 161 53.22 -12.02 -3.10
C LYS A 161 52.03 -12.65 -3.82
N HIS A 162 51.77 -13.94 -3.59
CA HIS A 162 50.60 -14.61 -4.14
C HIS A 162 49.29 -14.05 -3.56
N ALA A 163 49.26 -13.74 -2.25
CA ALA A 163 48.12 -13.11 -1.61
C ALA A 163 47.84 -11.71 -2.17
N ASP A 164 48.89 -10.90 -2.39
CA ASP A 164 48.77 -9.58 -3.03
C ASP A 164 48.19 -9.69 -4.45
N GLY A 165 48.62 -10.67 -5.24
CA GLY A 165 48.08 -10.94 -6.57
C GLY A 165 46.60 -11.33 -6.55
N ASN A 166 46.19 -12.19 -5.62
CA ASN A 166 44.78 -12.55 -5.43
C ASN A 166 43.94 -11.34 -5.01
N ALA A 167 44.46 -10.47 -4.15
CA ALA A 167 43.79 -9.25 -3.73
C ALA A 167 43.60 -8.28 -4.90
N ALA A 168 44.63 -8.08 -5.73
CA ALA A 168 44.52 -7.26 -6.94
C ALA A 168 43.47 -7.81 -7.92
N PHE A 169 43.48 -9.12 -8.16
CA PHE A 169 42.47 -9.77 -9.00
C PHE A 169 41.04 -9.58 -8.46
N ALA A 170 40.85 -9.69 -7.14
CA ALA A 170 39.55 -9.46 -6.50
C ALA A 170 39.07 -8.00 -6.68
N VAL A 171 39.98 -7.02 -6.60
CA VAL A 171 39.66 -5.61 -6.86
C VAL A 171 39.24 -5.39 -8.31
N ASP A 172 39.94 -5.99 -9.28
CA ASP A 172 39.58 -5.89 -10.70
C ASP A 172 38.19 -6.47 -10.98
N GLN A 173 37.87 -7.63 -10.42
CA GLN A 173 36.53 -8.23 -10.51
C GLN A 173 35.46 -7.35 -9.88
N SER A 174 35.74 -6.75 -8.72
CA SER A 174 34.81 -5.80 -8.08
C SER A 174 34.57 -4.55 -8.93
N ASN A 175 35.60 -4.06 -9.62
CA ASN A 175 35.49 -2.90 -10.51
C ASN A 175 34.66 -3.23 -11.75
N ALA A 176 34.84 -4.42 -12.33
CA ALA A 176 34.03 -4.91 -13.45
C ALA A 176 32.55 -5.02 -13.05
N ALA A 177 32.26 -5.66 -11.90
CA ALA A 177 30.89 -5.80 -11.38
C ALA A 177 30.21 -4.43 -11.13
N ARG A 178 30.96 -3.44 -10.64
CA ARG A 178 30.46 -2.05 -10.50
C ARG A 178 30.12 -1.42 -11.85
N GLY A 179 30.91 -1.71 -12.89
CA GLY A 179 30.65 -1.28 -14.27
C GLY A 179 29.33 -1.86 -14.80
N ASP A 180 29.15 -3.17 -14.66
CA ASP A 180 27.92 -3.87 -15.08
C ASP A 180 26.69 -3.34 -14.35
N ALA A 181 26.80 -3.09 -13.03
CA ALA A 181 25.73 -2.49 -12.25
C ALA A 181 25.37 -1.07 -12.74
N THR A 182 26.37 -0.26 -13.09
CA THR A 182 26.16 1.09 -13.65
C THR A 182 25.45 1.02 -15.00
N PHE A 183 25.83 0.09 -15.87
CA PHE A 183 25.18 -0.15 -17.15
C PHE A 183 23.71 -0.59 -16.99
N ALA A 184 23.44 -1.48 -16.03
CA ALA A 184 22.09 -1.93 -15.71
C ALA A 184 21.20 -0.77 -15.23
N VAL A 185 21.72 0.10 -14.36
CA VAL A 185 21.01 1.30 -13.88
C VAL A 185 20.67 2.25 -15.04
N ASN A 186 21.62 2.50 -15.94
CA ASN A 186 21.38 3.35 -17.12
C ASN A 186 20.31 2.76 -18.05
N THR A 187 20.34 1.45 -18.26
CA THR A 187 19.33 0.74 -19.06
C THR A 187 17.94 0.84 -18.42
N ALA A 188 17.84 0.67 -17.11
CA ALA A 188 16.60 0.84 -16.37
C ALA A 188 16.06 2.29 -16.44
N GLY A 189 16.96 3.28 -16.34
CA GLY A 189 16.61 4.70 -16.50
C GLY A 189 16.05 5.02 -17.89
N ALA A 190 16.67 4.48 -18.95
CA ALA A 190 16.17 4.62 -20.32
C ALA A 190 14.80 3.95 -20.50
N ALA A 191 14.60 2.75 -19.95
CA ALA A 191 13.32 2.06 -20.00
C ALA A 191 12.22 2.85 -19.27
N LYS A 192 12.52 3.45 -18.11
CA LYS A 192 11.58 4.32 -17.39
C LYS A 192 11.19 5.54 -18.23
N ALA A 193 12.15 6.21 -18.88
CA ALA A 193 11.87 7.37 -19.72
C ALA A 193 10.94 7.02 -20.90
N VAL A 194 11.12 5.84 -21.50
CA VAL A 194 10.21 5.33 -22.54
C VAL A 194 8.81 5.10 -21.98
N ALA A 195 8.70 4.48 -20.79
CA ALA A 195 7.41 4.23 -20.14
C ALA A 195 6.67 5.54 -19.80
N ASP A 196 7.35 6.52 -19.22
CA ASP A 196 6.79 7.85 -18.93
C ASP A 196 6.30 8.53 -20.22
N GLY A 197 7.05 8.38 -21.33
CA GLY A 197 6.65 8.90 -22.64
C GLY A 197 5.42 8.20 -23.25
N ILE A 198 5.25 6.90 -23.00
CA ILE A 198 4.07 6.14 -23.41
C ILE A 198 2.85 6.59 -22.60
N ASP A 199 2.99 6.76 -21.28
CA ASP A 199 1.92 7.22 -20.40
C ASP A 199 1.40 8.61 -20.83
N GLY A 200 2.31 9.54 -21.12
CA GLY A 200 1.95 10.86 -21.65
C GLY A 200 1.19 10.80 -22.99
N LYS A 201 1.58 9.91 -23.91
CA LYS A 201 0.86 9.70 -25.18
C LYS A 201 -0.51 9.06 -24.96
N ALA A 202 -0.63 8.13 -24.02
CA ALA A 202 -1.89 7.49 -23.66
C ALA A 202 -2.87 8.51 -23.08
N GLN A 203 -2.40 9.41 -22.21
CA GLN A 203 -3.20 10.49 -21.66
C GLN A 203 -3.68 11.46 -22.74
N GLN A 204 -2.80 11.87 -23.68
CA GLN A 204 -3.20 12.69 -24.82
C GLN A 204 -4.26 12.00 -25.70
N ALA A 205 -4.12 10.70 -25.95
CA ALA A 205 -5.10 9.93 -26.72
C ALA A 205 -6.47 9.87 -26.00
N LEU A 206 -6.48 9.73 -24.67
CA LEU A 206 -7.69 9.76 -23.87
C LEU A 206 -8.39 11.13 -23.93
N ASP A 207 -7.64 12.22 -23.85
CA ASP A 207 -8.20 13.58 -23.90
C ASP A 207 -8.71 13.96 -25.30
N ASN A 208 -8.02 13.50 -26.35
CA ASN A 208 -8.52 13.58 -27.72
C ASN A 208 -9.83 12.79 -27.88
N SER A 209 -9.92 11.60 -27.29
CA SER A 209 -11.13 10.77 -27.33
C SER A 209 -12.31 11.44 -26.62
N LYS A 210 -12.09 12.04 -25.44
CA LYS A 210 -13.12 12.82 -24.73
C LYS A 210 -13.62 14.00 -25.58
N SER A 211 -12.71 14.71 -26.25
CA SER A 211 -13.04 15.83 -27.14
C SER A 211 -13.86 15.37 -28.35
N ALA A 212 -13.51 14.22 -28.93
CA ALA A 212 -14.28 13.61 -30.02
C ALA A 212 -15.69 13.22 -29.57
N VAL A 213 -15.85 12.62 -28.37
CA VAL A 213 -17.16 12.28 -27.79
C VAL A 213 -18.01 13.53 -27.56
N ASN A 214 -17.42 14.60 -27.01
CA ASN A 214 -18.12 15.87 -26.84
C ASN A 214 -18.61 16.44 -28.18
N THR A 215 -17.77 16.39 -29.21
CA THR A 215 -18.13 16.81 -30.56
C THR A 215 -19.29 15.97 -31.12
N ALA A 216 -19.24 14.65 -30.93
CA ALA A 216 -20.31 13.75 -31.35
C ALA A 216 -21.64 14.02 -30.62
N ASN A 217 -21.60 14.29 -29.31
CA ASN A 217 -22.78 14.64 -28.53
C ASN A 217 -23.41 15.96 -28.99
N ILE A 218 -22.60 16.96 -29.32
CA ILE A 218 -23.07 18.22 -29.91
C ILE A 218 -23.74 17.94 -31.26
N ALA A 219 -23.10 17.14 -32.13
CA ALA A 219 -23.67 16.77 -33.42
C ALA A 219 -25.02 16.04 -33.28
N GLN A 220 -25.14 15.12 -32.32
CA GLN A 220 -26.40 14.43 -32.01
C GLN A 220 -27.49 15.40 -31.55
N SER A 221 -27.15 16.37 -30.68
CA SER A 221 -28.10 17.40 -30.24
C SER A 221 -28.57 18.27 -31.41
N VAL A 222 -27.68 18.64 -32.32
CA VAL A 222 -28.03 19.39 -33.53
C VAL A 222 -28.96 18.56 -34.42
N ALA A 223 -28.65 17.27 -34.63
CA ALA A 223 -29.49 16.36 -35.42
C ALA A 223 -30.90 16.23 -34.82
N ASN A 224 -31.02 16.02 -33.51
CA ASN A 224 -32.32 15.98 -32.82
C ASN A 224 -33.10 17.30 -32.96
N GLY A 225 -32.41 18.44 -32.92
CA GLY A 225 -33.01 19.74 -33.15
C GLY A 225 -33.50 19.95 -34.60
N ILE A 226 -32.79 19.40 -35.58
CA ILE A 226 -33.21 19.39 -36.99
C ILE A 226 -34.45 18.51 -37.16
N ASP A 227 -34.47 17.32 -36.57
CA ASP A 227 -35.61 16.38 -36.64
C ASP A 227 -36.89 16.99 -36.08
N ALA A 228 -36.81 17.63 -34.90
CA ALA A 228 -37.95 18.34 -34.31
C ALA A 228 -38.49 19.48 -35.20
N LYS A 229 -37.60 20.24 -35.85
CA LYS A 229 -37.99 21.28 -36.82
C LYS A 229 -38.64 20.69 -38.06
N ALA A 230 -38.12 19.56 -38.56
CA ALA A 230 -38.69 18.87 -39.71
C ALA A 230 -40.10 18.34 -39.39
N GLN A 231 -40.30 17.76 -38.20
CA GLN A 231 -41.63 17.32 -37.75
C GLN A 231 -42.61 18.50 -37.65
N SER A 232 -42.17 19.62 -37.08
CA SER A 232 -42.99 20.85 -37.02
C SER A 232 -43.38 21.36 -38.41
N ALA A 233 -42.46 21.31 -39.38
CA ALA A 233 -42.74 21.68 -40.76
C ALA A 233 -43.76 20.73 -41.43
N LEU A 234 -43.68 19.43 -41.15
CA LEU A 234 -44.63 18.43 -41.62
C LEU A 234 -46.03 18.67 -41.05
N ASP A 235 -46.15 18.94 -39.75
CA ASP A 235 -47.43 19.22 -39.07
C ASP A 235 -48.08 20.51 -39.60
N ASN A 236 -47.28 21.56 -39.83
CA ASN A 236 -47.73 22.79 -40.46
C ASN A 236 -48.22 22.55 -41.89
N SER A 237 -47.51 21.75 -42.68
CA SER A 237 -47.91 21.37 -44.04
C SER A 237 -49.25 20.61 -44.03
N LYS A 238 -49.43 19.66 -43.12
CA LYS A 238 -50.68 18.92 -42.95
C LYS A 238 -51.86 19.82 -42.58
N SER A 239 -51.63 20.80 -41.71
CA SER A 239 -52.63 21.80 -41.32
C SER A 239 -53.02 22.71 -42.50
N ALA A 240 -52.05 23.11 -43.32
CA ALA A 240 -52.30 23.87 -44.54
C ALA A 240 -53.13 23.07 -45.56
N VAL A 241 -52.83 21.78 -45.76
CA VAL A 241 -53.64 20.88 -46.61
C VAL A 241 -55.08 20.77 -46.11
N ASN A 242 -55.28 20.55 -44.80
CA ASN A 242 -56.62 20.47 -44.22
C ASN A 242 -57.43 21.77 -44.43
N SER A 243 -56.75 22.92 -44.28
CA SER A 243 -57.36 24.23 -44.53
C SER A 243 -57.76 24.39 -46.00
N ALA A 244 -56.91 23.95 -46.93
CA ALA A 244 -57.21 23.97 -48.36
C ALA A 244 -58.39 23.05 -48.72
N SER A 245 -58.46 21.84 -48.18
CA SER A 245 -59.60 20.93 -48.40
C SER A 245 -60.91 21.50 -47.83
N SER A 246 -60.84 22.20 -46.70
CA SER A 246 -62.01 22.89 -46.13
C SER A 246 -62.48 24.04 -47.02
N ALA A 247 -61.54 24.80 -47.59
CA ALA A 247 -61.84 25.86 -48.55
C ALA A 247 -62.46 25.32 -49.84
N ASP A 248 -61.96 24.19 -50.36
CA ASP A 248 -62.52 23.51 -51.54
C ASP A 248 -63.97 23.05 -51.28
N THR A 249 -64.24 22.47 -50.11
CA THR A 249 -65.61 22.10 -49.69
C THR A 249 -66.53 23.33 -49.61
N ALA A 250 -66.04 24.43 -49.02
CA ALA A 250 -66.80 25.67 -48.95
C ALA A 250 -67.10 26.24 -50.35
N ALA A 251 -66.15 26.17 -51.28
CA ALA A 251 -66.34 26.56 -52.66
C ALA A 251 -67.38 25.69 -53.37
N ALA A 252 -67.34 24.37 -53.18
CA ALA A 252 -68.33 23.44 -53.72
C ALA A 252 -69.75 23.74 -53.19
N ASN A 253 -69.88 24.03 -51.90
CA ASN A 253 -71.15 24.43 -51.29
C ASN A 253 -71.67 25.76 -51.86
N ALA A 254 -70.77 26.73 -52.09
CA ALA A 254 -71.12 27.99 -52.74
C ALA A 254 -71.63 27.78 -54.18
N VAL A 255 -70.97 26.90 -54.96
CA VAL A 255 -71.43 26.51 -56.31
C VAL A 255 -72.80 25.85 -56.26
N SER A 256 -73.04 24.92 -55.32
CA SER A 256 -74.35 24.28 -55.15
C SER A 256 -75.44 25.29 -54.82
N THR A 257 -75.15 26.25 -53.93
CA THR A 257 -76.06 27.35 -53.59
C THR A 257 -76.37 28.21 -54.81
N ALA A 258 -75.35 28.56 -55.61
CA ALA A 258 -75.51 29.32 -56.84
C ALA A 258 -76.41 28.59 -57.85
N ASN A 259 -76.18 27.30 -58.07
CA ASN A 259 -77.02 26.46 -58.93
C ASN A 259 -78.47 26.37 -58.42
N GLY A 260 -78.67 26.29 -57.10
CA GLY A 260 -80.00 26.32 -56.49
C GLY A 260 -80.71 27.66 -56.67
N ILE A 261 -79.98 28.78 -56.62
CA ILE A 261 -80.51 30.11 -56.92
C ILE A 261 -80.90 30.19 -58.40
N ASP A 262 -80.05 29.73 -59.31
CA ASP A 262 -80.32 29.72 -60.76
C ASP A 262 -81.58 28.90 -61.11
N ALA A 263 -81.75 27.72 -60.49
CA ALA A 263 -82.95 26.92 -60.63
C ALA A 263 -84.22 27.64 -60.11
N LYS A 264 -84.14 28.29 -58.94
CA LYS A 264 -85.25 29.09 -58.41
C LYS A 264 -85.56 30.30 -59.30
N ALA A 265 -84.54 30.95 -59.86
CA ALA A 265 -84.71 32.07 -60.79
C ALA A 265 -85.41 31.61 -62.07
N THR A 266 -85.01 30.45 -62.62
CA THR A 266 -85.67 29.80 -63.76
C THR A 266 -87.13 29.47 -63.43
N GLN A 267 -87.41 28.90 -62.26
CA GLN A 267 -88.77 28.62 -61.82
C GLN A 267 -89.59 29.90 -61.67
N ALA A 268 -89.05 30.94 -61.04
CA ALA A 268 -89.72 32.22 -60.88
C ALA A 268 -90.06 32.86 -62.24
N GLN A 269 -89.20 32.70 -63.25
CA GLN A 269 -89.48 33.13 -64.62
C GLN A 269 -90.65 32.34 -65.24
N SER A 270 -90.70 31.02 -65.00
CA SER A 270 -91.82 30.15 -65.43
C SER A 270 -93.13 30.50 -64.71
N ASP A 271 -93.09 30.69 -63.39
CA ASP A 271 -94.23 31.08 -62.57
C ASP A 271 -94.75 32.46 -62.99
N ALA A 272 -93.85 33.41 -63.29
CA ALA A 272 -94.24 34.72 -63.82
C ALA A 272 -94.94 34.58 -65.18
N ALA A 273 -94.44 33.73 -66.09
CA ALA A 273 -95.10 33.45 -67.36
C ALA A 273 -96.47 32.79 -67.16
N ALA A 274 -96.59 31.84 -66.23
CA ALA A 274 -97.85 31.18 -65.88
C ALA A 274 -98.85 32.12 -65.19
N ALA A 275 -98.38 33.03 -64.34
CA ALA A 275 -99.17 34.07 -63.72
C ALA A 275 -99.70 35.06 -64.75
N VAL A 276 -98.88 35.45 -65.74
CA VAL A 276 -99.33 36.25 -66.89
C VAL A 276 -100.40 35.50 -67.69
N ALA A 277 -100.20 34.21 -67.98
CA ALA A 277 -101.19 33.40 -68.68
C ALA A 277 -102.51 33.27 -67.88
N THR A 278 -102.42 33.06 -66.56
CA THR A 278 -103.58 32.98 -65.67
C THR A 278 -104.28 34.33 -65.55
N ALA A 279 -103.56 35.44 -65.45
CA ALA A 279 -104.12 36.79 -65.42
C ALA A 279 -104.82 37.13 -66.76
N ASN A 280 -104.29 36.65 -67.88
CA ASN A 280 -104.93 36.76 -69.18
C ASN A 280 -106.17 35.84 -69.31
N ALA A 281 -106.25 34.75 -68.55
CA ALA A 281 -107.39 33.82 -68.53
C ALA A 281 -108.42 34.13 -67.41
N ALA A 282 -108.05 34.96 -66.43
CA ALA A 282 -108.90 35.35 -65.32
C ALA A 282 -109.95 36.36 -65.78
N VAL A 283 -111.20 36.08 -65.41
CA VAL A 283 -112.35 36.96 -65.58
C VAL A 283 -112.11 38.27 -64.82
N GLN A 284 -111.87 39.37 -65.53
CA GLN A 284 -111.67 40.70 -64.95
C GLN A 284 -112.94 41.15 -64.22
N LYS A 285 -112.80 41.69 -63.00
CA LYS A 285 -113.91 42.05 -62.09
C LYS A 285 -114.79 43.23 -62.54
N SER A 286 -114.76 43.63 -63.82
CA SER A 286 -115.83 44.45 -64.39
C SER A 286 -116.27 43.89 -65.74
N GLY A 287 -117.39 43.17 -65.75
CA GLY A 287 -118.20 42.97 -66.96
C GLY A 287 -118.54 41.53 -67.31
N ASP A 288 -117.84 40.53 -66.79
CA ASP A 288 -117.99 39.15 -67.28
C ASP A 288 -118.79 38.21 -66.34
N LYS A 289 -119.48 37.24 -66.95
CA LYS A 289 -120.35 36.24 -66.29
C LYS A 289 -119.65 34.87 -66.18
N MET A 290 -119.72 34.24 -65.00
CA MET A 290 -119.39 32.81 -64.84
C MET A 290 -120.51 31.92 -65.41
N SER A 291 -120.13 30.86 -66.12
CA SER A 291 -121.02 29.75 -66.50
C SER A 291 -120.65 28.47 -65.72
N GLY A 292 -121.41 28.16 -64.66
CA GLY A 292 -121.25 26.93 -63.85
C GLY A 292 -121.67 27.07 -62.37
N ALA A 293 -121.92 25.95 -61.66
CA ALA A 293 -122.39 25.90 -60.27
C ALA A 293 -121.25 25.75 -59.23
N LEU A 294 -121.44 26.28 -58.01
CA LEU A 294 -120.48 26.28 -56.89
C LEU A 294 -120.89 25.27 -55.80
N TYR A 295 -119.99 24.35 -55.42
CA TYR A 295 -120.24 23.28 -54.45
C TYR A 295 -119.22 23.32 -53.29
N VAL A 296 -119.69 23.22 -52.02
CA VAL A 296 -118.83 23.10 -50.82
C VAL A 296 -119.32 21.95 -49.93
N PRO A 297 -118.56 20.85 -49.73
CA PRO A 297 -119.21 19.56 -49.40
C PRO A 297 -119.53 19.25 -47.92
N GLN A 298 -118.71 19.54 -46.89
CA GLN A 298 -118.98 18.99 -45.53
C GLN A 298 -118.26 19.74 -44.38
N VAL A 299 -119.00 20.20 -43.35
CA VAL A 299 -118.53 20.29 -41.96
C VAL A 299 -119.69 19.90 -41.02
N ILE A 300 -119.55 18.81 -40.26
CA ILE A 300 -120.52 18.33 -39.25
C ILE A 300 -119.74 17.97 -37.97
N LEU A 301 -120.09 18.58 -36.83
CA LEU A 301 -119.42 18.42 -35.52
C LEU A 301 -120.43 18.20 -34.40
N ASN A 302 -121.15 17.07 -34.38
CA ASN A 302 -122.06 16.74 -33.27
C ASN A 302 -122.41 15.24 -33.21
N PHE A 303 -121.49 14.39 -32.72
CA PHE A 303 -121.82 13.01 -32.33
C PHE A 303 -121.08 12.61 -31.04
N GLY A 304 -121.84 12.35 -29.98
CA GLY A 304 -121.43 11.66 -28.75
C GLY A 304 -122.48 10.58 -28.41
N LEU A 305 -122.09 9.53 -27.69
CA LEU A 305 -122.93 8.35 -27.39
C LEU A 305 -124.26 8.72 -26.71
N GLU A 306 -125.35 8.12 -27.19
CA GLU A 306 -126.71 8.35 -26.70
C GLU A 306 -126.86 7.91 -25.23
N GLY A 307 -127.23 8.85 -24.35
CA GLY A 307 -127.75 8.52 -23.02
C GLY A 307 -126.96 9.01 -21.78
N ASP A 308 -125.81 9.69 -21.90
CA ASP A 308 -125.05 10.14 -20.70
C ASP A 308 -124.70 11.65 -20.61
N GLY A 309 -125.06 12.45 -21.61
CA GLY A 309 -124.83 13.91 -21.59
C GLY A 309 -123.37 14.35 -21.62
N SER A 310 -122.41 13.49 -22.01
CA SER A 310 -120.98 13.81 -22.07
C SER A 310 -120.40 13.74 -23.50
N ALA A 311 -120.45 14.87 -24.22
CA ALA A 311 -119.74 15.01 -25.50
C ALA A 311 -118.33 15.59 -25.29
N PRO A 312 -117.26 14.97 -25.83
CA PRO A 312 -115.96 15.62 -25.92
C PRO A 312 -116.07 16.81 -26.88
N GLY A 313 -115.66 17.99 -26.44
CA GLY A 313 -115.74 19.22 -27.21
C GLY A 313 -114.41 19.94 -27.25
N ILE A 314 -114.10 20.53 -28.41
CA ILE A 314 -113.07 21.57 -28.53
C ILE A 314 -113.84 22.89 -28.54
N TYR A 315 -113.83 23.57 -27.40
CA TYR A 315 -114.46 24.87 -27.28
C TYR A 315 -113.50 25.85 -26.62
N ASN A 316 -113.68 27.12 -26.96
CA ASN A 316 -113.03 28.21 -26.25
C ASN A 316 -113.89 28.50 -25.01
N ASP A 317 -113.38 28.21 -23.81
CA ASP A 317 -114.10 28.55 -22.58
C ASP A 317 -114.07 30.08 -22.38
N PRO A 318 -115.22 30.77 -22.47
CA PRO A 318 -115.26 32.22 -22.40
C PRO A 318 -114.82 32.79 -21.04
N ARG A 319 -114.63 31.95 -20.00
CA ARG A 319 -114.10 32.38 -18.70
C ARG A 319 -112.58 32.22 -18.55
N LYS A 320 -111.91 31.47 -19.44
CA LYS A 320 -110.45 31.20 -19.33
C LYS A 320 -109.63 31.45 -20.60
N ARG A 321 -110.22 32.00 -21.68
CA ARG A 321 -109.52 32.35 -22.95
C ARG A 321 -108.49 31.29 -23.38
N ASN A 322 -108.87 30.02 -23.39
CA ASN A 322 -107.99 28.92 -23.72
C ASN A 322 -108.75 27.81 -24.45
N ILE A 323 -108.03 27.07 -25.29
CA ILE A 323 -108.51 25.83 -25.91
C ILE A 323 -108.50 24.76 -24.83
N VAL A 324 -109.68 24.29 -24.42
CA VAL A 324 -109.83 23.27 -23.37
C VAL A 324 -110.21 21.94 -24.01
N PHE A 325 -109.47 20.89 -23.66
CA PHE A 325 -109.82 19.51 -23.99
C PHE A 325 -110.50 18.87 -22.77
N ARG A 326 -111.78 18.52 -22.90
CA ARG A 326 -112.58 17.97 -21.79
C ARG A 326 -112.64 16.44 -21.86
N SER A 327 -112.36 15.76 -20.73
CA SER A 327 -112.70 14.34 -20.52
C SER A 327 -113.21 14.07 -19.09
N GLY A 328 -114.31 13.31 -18.96
CA GLY A 328 -114.88 12.86 -17.67
C GLY A 328 -116.24 13.48 -17.26
N PRO A 329 -116.93 12.88 -16.26
CA PRO A 329 -118.29 13.24 -15.84
C PRO A 329 -118.38 14.46 -14.89
N PRO A 330 -119.57 15.07 -14.73
CA PRO A 330 -119.77 16.30 -13.97
C PRO A 330 -119.46 16.16 -12.48
N GLY A 331 -118.43 16.85 -11.99
CA GLY A 331 -118.08 16.94 -10.57
C GLY A 331 -116.66 16.52 -10.19
N ALA A 332 -115.90 15.90 -11.10
CA ALA A 332 -114.52 15.45 -10.84
C ALA A 332 -113.58 15.61 -12.06
N TYR A 333 -113.68 16.75 -12.76
CA TYR A 333 -112.91 17.00 -13.99
C TYR A 333 -111.40 17.15 -13.71
N LYS A 334 -110.57 16.55 -14.57
CA LYS A 334 -109.13 16.84 -14.65
C LYS A 334 -108.87 17.69 -15.89
N TYR A 335 -108.24 18.87 -15.72
CA TYR A 335 -107.88 19.74 -16.84
C TYR A 335 -106.36 19.80 -17.01
N SER A 336 -105.91 19.83 -18.26
CA SER A 336 -104.59 20.33 -18.64
C SER A 336 -104.82 21.66 -19.35
N TYR A 337 -104.17 22.72 -18.89
CA TYR A 337 -104.32 24.06 -19.46
C TYR A 337 -102.98 24.81 -19.46
N PHE A 338 -102.87 25.82 -20.31
CA PHE A 338 -101.75 26.76 -20.28
C PHE A 338 -102.06 27.90 -19.31
N GLY A 339 -101.19 28.12 -18.32
CA GLY A 339 -101.29 29.22 -17.36
C GLY A 339 -101.07 30.59 -18.01
N GLU A 340 -101.34 31.67 -17.27
CA GLU A 340 -101.15 33.05 -17.75
C GLU A 340 -99.67 33.42 -17.99
N ASP A 341 -98.75 32.57 -17.54
CA ASP A 341 -97.31 32.60 -17.80
C ASP A 341 -96.89 31.74 -19.02
N GLY A 342 -97.84 31.08 -19.69
CA GLY A 342 -97.60 30.18 -20.82
C GLY A 342 -97.14 28.77 -20.41
N ALA A 343 -97.07 28.45 -19.13
CA ALA A 343 -96.65 27.12 -18.66
C ALA A 343 -97.81 26.10 -18.73
N LEU A 344 -97.53 24.90 -19.26
CA LEU A 344 -98.50 23.79 -19.29
C LEU A 344 -98.64 23.19 -17.89
N VAL A 345 -99.80 23.36 -17.27
CA VAL A 345 -100.10 22.81 -15.94
C VAL A 345 -100.63 21.38 -16.08
N LEU A 346 -99.88 20.43 -15.53
CA LEU A 346 -100.23 19.01 -15.49
C LEU A 346 -100.74 18.62 -14.09
N SER A 347 -101.68 17.69 -14.04
CA SER A 347 -102.38 17.32 -12.79
C SER A 347 -101.55 16.45 -11.81
N ALA A 348 -100.28 16.13 -12.10
CA ALA A 348 -99.32 15.48 -11.18
C ALA A 348 -97.85 15.74 -11.60
N ARG A 349 -96.93 15.84 -10.61
CA ARG A 349 -95.46 16.01 -10.83
C ARG A 349 -94.81 14.73 -11.39
N PRO A 350 -93.85 14.81 -12.33
CA PRO A 350 -93.02 13.66 -12.73
C PRO A 350 -92.03 13.28 -11.61
N GLY A 351 -91.92 11.99 -11.27
CA GLY A 351 -90.89 11.47 -10.36
C GLY A 351 -89.65 10.99 -11.10
N TRP A 352 -88.45 11.31 -10.62
CA TRP A 352 -87.16 10.82 -11.14
C TRP A 352 -86.47 9.93 -10.10
N GLY A 353 -85.88 8.80 -10.53
CA GLY A 353 -85.43 7.69 -9.66
C GLY A 353 -83.99 7.72 -9.14
N ALA A 354 -83.20 8.78 -9.36
CA ALA A 354 -81.86 8.94 -8.77
C ALA A 354 -81.41 10.42 -8.80
N THR A 355 -80.68 10.86 -7.77
CA THR A 355 -80.15 12.23 -7.60
C THR A 355 -78.92 12.50 -8.48
N PRO A 356 -78.70 13.73 -8.98
CA PRO A 356 -77.49 14.12 -9.71
C PRO A 356 -76.36 14.58 -8.77
N TRP A 357 -75.12 14.14 -9.01
CA TRP A 357 -73.90 14.58 -8.31
C TRP A 357 -73.36 15.88 -8.93
N ASP A 358 -72.89 16.83 -8.12
CA ASP A 358 -72.22 18.06 -8.56
C ASP A 358 -70.69 18.04 -8.31
N THR A 359 -70.01 19.01 -8.91
CA THR A 359 -68.62 18.94 -9.41
C THR A 359 -67.49 19.19 -8.39
N ASP A 360 -67.73 19.27 -7.08
CA ASP A 360 -66.72 19.79 -6.15
C ASP A 360 -66.32 18.90 -4.95
N ASN A 361 -66.54 17.58 -4.98
CA ASN A 361 -65.88 16.72 -3.98
C ASN A 361 -65.66 15.27 -4.44
N PHE A 362 -64.39 14.87 -4.57
CA PHE A 362 -63.84 13.57 -4.98
C PHE A 362 -63.96 13.17 -6.48
N ASP A 363 -62.87 13.34 -7.24
CA ASP A 363 -62.64 12.59 -8.48
C ASP A 363 -62.01 11.22 -8.16
N PRO A 364 -62.75 10.10 -8.29
CA PRO A 364 -62.21 8.76 -8.04
C PRO A 364 -61.14 8.31 -9.05
N ASN A 365 -60.93 9.04 -10.16
CA ASN A 365 -59.88 8.76 -11.15
C ASN A 365 -58.54 9.46 -10.83
N GLY A 366 -58.49 10.36 -9.84
CA GLY A 366 -57.27 11.06 -9.41
C GLY A 366 -56.40 10.29 -8.41
N LYS A 367 -56.69 9.00 -8.17
CA LYS A 367 -55.81 8.14 -7.37
C LYS A 367 -54.63 7.73 -8.24
N LEU A 368 -53.39 7.99 -7.81
CA LEU A 368 -52.22 7.32 -8.37
C LEU A 368 -52.45 5.81 -8.32
N THR A 369 -52.70 5.19 -9.47
CA THR A 369 -52.83 3.75 -9.60
C THR A 369 -51.45 3.13 -9.87
N LYS A 370 -51.33 1.80 -9.71
CA LYS A 370 -50.06 1.09 -9.81
C LYS A 370 -49.44 1.31 -11.20
N GLY A 371 -48.30 2.01 -11.25
CA GLY A 371 -47.51 2.22 -12.47
C GLY A 371 -47.70 3.58 -13.15
N GLU A 372 -48.35 4.54 -12.50
CA GLU A 372 -48.45 5.91 -13.00
C GLU A 372 -47.28 6.79 -12.54
N ASP A 373 -46.76 7.61 -13.44
CA ASP A 373 -45.70 8.58 -13.16
C ASP A 373 -46.26 9.85 -12.54
N VAL A 374 -45.61 10.34 -11.49
CA VAL A 374 -45.88 11.68 -10.96
C VAL A 374 -45.23 12.69 -11.92
N GLY A 375 -46.02 13.37 -12.74
CA GLY A 375 -45.52 14.32 -13.76
C GLY A 375 -44.77 15.54 -13.22
N TRP A 376 -44.72 15.71 -11.90
CA TRP A 376 -44.08 16.82 -11.19
C TRP A 376 -43.49 16.37 -9.85
N ARG A 377 -42.92 17.30 -9.07
CA ARG A 377 -42.27 17.02 -7.78
C ARG A 377 -43.29 16.54 -6.74
N LEU A 378 -43.12 15.32 -6.23
CA LEU A 378 -43.90 14.81 -5.09
C LEU A 378 -43.54 15.61 -3.82
N ARG A 379 -44.53 16.24 -3.19
CA ARG A 379 -44.38 16.94 -1.90
C ARG A 379 -45.17 16.21 -0.82
N LEU A 380 -44.48 15.73 0.21
CA LEU A 380 -45.07 15.18 1.43
C LEU A 380 -44.88 16.23 2.52
N THR A 381 -45.95 16.86 3.01
CA THR A 381 -45.83 17.92 4.02
C THR A 381 -47.11 18.07 4.84
N ALA A 382 -46.94 18.32 6.13
CA ALA A 382 -47.98 18.75 7.06
C ALA A 382 -47.32 19.50 8.23
N SER A 383 -48.05 20.38 8.90
CA SER A 383 -47.57 21.04 10.11
C SER A 383 -47.28 20.02 11.22
N ASN A 384 -46.17 20.20 11.94
CA ASN A 384 -45.72 19.31 13.03
C ASN A 384 -45.48 17.85 12.61
N TRP A 385 -45.15 17.60 11.34
CA TRP A 385 -44.82 16.28 10.83
C TRP A 385 -43.44 16.27 10.18
N GLN A 386 -42.60 15.30 10.58
CA GLN A 386 -41.40 14.97 9.82
C GLN A 386 -41.81 14.02 8.70
N ALA A 387 -42.02 14.58 7.52
CA ALA A 387 -42.46 13.81 6.36
C ALA A 387 -41.53 12.62 6.09
N ASP A 388 -42.14 11.47 5.85
CA ASP A 388 -41.46 10.20 5.61
C ASP A 388 -42.09 9.37 4.49
N LEU A 389 -41.25 8.53 3.89
CA LEU A 389 -41.62 7.49 2.95
C LEU A 389 -41.34 6.13 3.58
N GLY A 390 -42.38 5.35 3.83
CA GLY A 390 -42.28 4.00 4.37
C GLY A 390 -42.03 2.96 3.29
N LEU A 391 -40.98 2.15 3.47
CA LEU A 391 -40.62 1.01 2.63
C LEU A 391 -40.87 -0.27 3.43
N ARG A 392 -41.91 -1.01 3.06
CA ARG A 392 -42.29 -2.26 3.72
C ARG A 392 -41.63 -3.46 3.03
N SER A 393 -41.06 -4.38 3.81
CA SER A 393 -40.68 -5.70 3.33
C SER A 393 -41.91 -6.49 2.88
N GLY A 394 -41.88 -7.03 1.66
CA GLY A 394 -42.97 -7.85 1.10
C GLY A 394 -43.09 -9.25 1.74
N TYR A 395 -42.17 -9.60 2.63
CA TYR A 395 -42.23 -10.83 3.41
C TYR A 395 -43.21 -10.69 4.59
N ASN A 396 -43.69 -11.81 5.15
CA ASN A 396 -44.60 -11.83 6.31
C ASN A 396 -43.91 -11.41 7.63
N ASP A 397 -42.91 -10.55 7.57
CA ASP A 397 -42.09 -10.08 8.70
C ASP A 397 -42.57 -8.74 9.27
N ASN A 398 -43.58 -8.10 8.64
CA ASN A 398 -44.11 -6.78 8.97
C ASN A 398 -43.03 -5.73 9.29
N THR A 399 -41.91 -5.79 8.54
CA THR A 399 -40.76 -4.93 8.80
C THR A 399 -40.73 -3.74 7.86
N TRP A 400 -40.44 -2.57 8.42
CA TRP A 400 -40.37 -1.30 7.69
C TRP A 400 -39.00 -0.64 7.82
N ALA A 401 -38.62 0.08 6.78
CA ALA A 401 -37.57 1.09 6.82
C ALA A 401 -38.17 2.42 6.34
N TYR A 402 -37.75 3.51 6.96
CA TYR A 402 -38.30 4.84 6.64
C TYR A 402 -37.19 5.76 6.16
N ILE A 403 -37.45 6.49 5.08
CA ILE A 403 -36.66 7.63 4.64
C ILE A 403 -37.41 8.88 5.08
N ARG A 404 -36.81 9.68 5.97
CA ARG A 404 -37.47 10.80 6.65
C ARG A 404 -36.70 12.10 6.46
N ALA A 405 -37.44 13.22 6.43
CA ALA A 405 -36.86 14.55 6.56
C ALA A 405 -36.23 14.77 7.95
N ARG A 406 -34.94 15.10 7.97
CA ARG A 406 -34.20 15.39 9.21
C ARG A 406 -34.67 16.71 9.83
N GLN A 407 -34.78 16.74 11.16
CA GLN A 407 -35.02 18.01 11.87
C GLN A 407 -33.79 18.92 11.70
N GLY A 408 -33.99 20.10 11.13
CA GLY A 408 -32.91 21.05 10.81
C GLY A 408 -32.31 20.91 9.39
N GLY A 409 -32.91 20.09 8.51
CA GLY A 409 -32.47 19.93 7.13
C GLY A 409 -31.66 18.66 6.89
N GLY A 410 -31.74 18.12 5.67
CA GLY A 410 -31.13 16.84 5.27
C GLY A 410 -32.08 15.63 5.34
N VAL A 411 -31.50 14.42 5.42
CA VAL A 411 -32.20 13.13 5.29
C VAL A 411 -31.76 12.13 6.35
N GLU A 412 -32.70 11.30 6.80
CA GLU A 412 -32.49 10.22 7.78
C GLU A 412 -33.06 8.89 7.29
N ILE A 413 -32.36 7.79 7.59
CA ILE A 413 -32.84 6.42 7.44
C ILE A 413 -33.08 5.82 8.84
N ILE A 414 -34.30 5.34 9.06
CA ILE A 414 -34.80 4.94 10.39
C ILE A 414 -35.31 3.51 10.35
N ASN A 415 -35.12 2.81 11.47
CA ASN A 415 -35.58 1.43 11.64
C ASN A 415 -37.11 1.32 11.83
N ASN A 416 -37.61 0.09 11.78
CA ASN A 416 -39.04 -0.27 11.93
C ASN A 416 -39.71 0.32 13.20
N ALA A 417 -38.95 0.54 14.27
CA ALA A 417 -39.49 0.96 15.56
C ALA A 417 -39.49 2.49 15.78
N TYR A 418 -39.10 3.30 14.78
CA TYR A 418 -38.84 4.74 14.96
C TYR A 418 -37.89 5.07 16.12
N SER A 419 -37.12 4.08 16.57
CA SER A 419 -36.42 4.14 17.85
C SER A 419 -34.97 4.59 17.69
N ALA A 420 -34.43 4.50 16.46
CA ALA A 420 -33.07 4.90 16.16
C ALA A 420 -32.90 5.32 14.71
N VAL A 421 -32.17 6.41 14.52
CA VAL A 421 -31.64 6.83 13.21
C VAL A 421 -30.39 5.99 12.95
N THR A 422 -30.46 5.10 11.97
CA THR A 422 -29.31 4.23 11.62
C THR A 422 -28.24 5.03 10.89
N TRP A 423 -28.68 5.90 9.98
CA TRP A 423 -27.80 6.75 9.19
C TRP A 423 -28.50 8.07 8.84
N ALA A 424 -27.74 9.16 8.76
CA ALA A 424 -28.26 10.48 8.44
C ALA A 424 -27.23 11.36 7.73
N VAL A 425 -27.73 12.33 6.97
CA VAL A 425 -26.96 13.45 6.42
C VAL A 425 -27.67 14.75 6.81
N ASP A 426 -26.92 15.73 7.30
CA ASP A 426 -27.47 17.06 7.57
C ASP A 426 -27.42 17.97 6.34
N ASP A 427 -27.90 19.21 6.48
CA ASP A 427 -27.95 20.19 5.38
C ASP A 427 -26.55 20.64 4.89
N TRP A 428 -25.52 20.46 5.73
CA TRP A 428 -24.13 20.81 5.40
C TRP A 428 -23.39 19.65 4.72
N GLY A 429 -23.99 18.45 4.67
CA GLY A 429 -23.40 17.25 4.09
C GLY A 429 -22.60 16.39 5.07
N ASN A 430 -22.65 16.66 6.38
CA ASN A 430 -22.02 15.79 7.38
C ASN A 430 -22.81 14.48 7.47
N MET A 431 -22.10 13.35 7.50
CA MET A 431 -22.70 12.03 7.59
C MET A 431 -22.60 11.46 9.00
N PHE A 432 -23.70 10.91 9.51
CA PHE A 432 -23.81 10.34 10.84
C PHE A 432 -24.23 8.88 10.78
N SER A 433 -23.72 8.05 11.69
CA SER A 433 -24.30 6.73 11.95
C SER A 433 -24.61 6.60 13.44
N ARG A 434 -25.85 6.20 13.75
CA ARG A 434 -26.37 6.11 15.13
C ARG A 434 -26.11 7.37 15.99
N GLY A 435 -26.17 8.56 15.38
CA GLY A 435 -25.93 9.84 16.03
C GLY A 435 -24.47 10.28 16.13
N SER A 436 -23.51 9.40 15.85
CA SER A 436 -22.08 9.75 15.82
C SER A 436 -21.69 10.33 14.47
N HIS A 437 -20.99 11.47 14.47
CA HIS A 437 -20.43 12.06 13.25
C HIS A 437 -19.36 11.12 12.68
N ARG A 438 -19.56 10.63 11.46
CA ARG A 438 -18.64 9.71 10.80
C ARG A 438 -17.81 10.38 9.74
N MET A 439 -18.37 11.28 8.93
CA MET A 439 -17.64 11.84 7.80
C MET A 439 -18.04 13.30 7.56
N THR A 440 -17.04 14.15 7.36
CA THR A 440 -17.23 15.55 6.98
C THR A 440 -17.41 15.68 5.45
N PRO A 441 -17.95 16.81 4.95
CA PRO A 441 -18.14 17.03 3.52
C PRO A 441 -16.85 16.96 2.70
N ASP A 442 -15.70 17.28 3.31
CA ASP A 442 -14.39 17.29 2.67
C ASP A 442 -13.77 15.89 2.50
N GLY A 443 -14.50 14.83 2.85
CA GLY A 443 -14.02 13.45 2.72
C GLY A 443 -13.30 12.91 3.95
N ASN A 444 -13.15 13.70 5.02
CA ASN A 444 -12.43 13.27 6.23
C ASN A 444 -13.28 12.29 7.04
N TRP A 445 -12.76 11.08 7.26
CA TRP A 445 -13.46 10.00 7.95
C TRP A 445 -13.00 9.89 9.41
N TRP A 446 -13.95 9.71 10.34
CA TRP A 446 -13.71 9.36 11.73
C TRP A 446 -13.40 7.87 11.92
N PHE A 447 -12.23 7.58 12.50
CA PHE A 447 -11.82 6.27 12.99
C PHE A 447 -12.00 6.18 14.51
N GLU A 448 -12.86 5.28 14.97
CA GLU A 448 -13.29 5.17 16.38
C GLU A 448 -12.14 5.19 17.39
N ASN A 449 -11.02 4.51 17.06
CA ASN A 449 -9.89 4.34 17.98
C ASN A 449 -8.72 5.30 17.70
N ARG A 450 -8.78 6.10 16.64
CA ARG A 450 -7.62 6.89 16.17
C ARG A 450 -7.92 8.35 15.79
N GLY A 451 -9.18 8.78 15.89
CA GLY A 451 -9.58 10.15 15.57
C GLY A 451 -9.85 10.33 14.08
N TRP A 452 -9.68 11.56 13.58
CA TRP A 452 -9.92 11.88 12.18
C TRP A 452 -8.84 11.32 11.26
N SER A 453 -9.22 10.87 10.08
CA SER A 453 -8.31 10.28 9.09
C SER A 453 -7.17 11.22 8.72
N ASN A 454 -7.42 12.53 8.64
CA ASN A 454 -6.37 13.52 8.37
C ASN A 454 -5.30 13.55 9.48
N ASP A 455 -5.68 13.43 10.76
CA ASP A 455 -4.73 13.43 11.87
C ASP A 455 -3.85 12.17 11.84
N VAL A 456 -4.47 11.02 11.52
CA VAL A 456 -3.76 9.75 11.36
C VAL A 456 -2.81 9.78 10.17
N LEU A 457 -3.25 10.32 9.03
CA LEU A 457 -2.40 10.49 7.85
C LEU A 457 -1.26 11.46 8.13
N ASN A 458 -1.52 12.58 8.81
CA ASN A 458 -0.48 13.53 9.21
C ASN A 458 0.54 12.89 10.16
N ASP A 459 0.12 12.10 11.16
CA ASP A 459 1.05 11.33 12.02
C ASP A 459 1.89 10.36 11.18
N LEU A 460 1.29 9.64 10.23
CA LEU A 460 2.02 8.70 9.37
C LEU A 460 3.02 9.40 8.44
N TYR A 461 2.63 10.52 7.82
CA TYR A 461 3.53 11.34 7.01
C TYR A 461 4.64 11.94 7.86
N ASN A 462 4.34 12.40 9.06
CA ASN A 462 5.34 12.91 10.01
C ASN A 462 6.29 11.81 10.52
N ARG A 463 5.90 10.53 10.45
CA ARG A 463 6.80 9.37 10.71
C ARG A 463 7.69 9.01 9.52
N SER A 464 7.38 9.50 8.32
CA SER A 464 8.14 9.19 7.09
C SER A 464 9.31 10.15 6.82
N ALA A 465 9.46 11.21 7.61
CA ALA A 465 10.75 11.88 7.70
C ALA A 465 11.74 10.88 8.34
N PRO A 466 12.95 10.68 7.77
CA PRO A 466 13.96 9.88 8.44
C PRO A 466 14.12 10.45 9.84
N ARG A 467 13.75 9.68 10.87
CA ARG A 467 14.14 10.00 12.24
C ARG A 467 15.65 9.83 12.29
N GLU A 468 16.37 10.85 11.82
CA GLU A 468 17.74 11.08 12.23
C GLU A 468 17.71 11.03 13.76
N CYS A 469 18.57 10.20 14.36
CA CYS A 469 18.73 10.19 15.80
C CYS A 469 18.89 11.65 16.26
N GLN A 470 17.91 12.20 16.97
CA GLN A 470 18.00 13.57 17.47
C GLN A 470 19.25 13.66 18.33
N PHE A 471 20.28 14.33 17.81
CA PHE A 471 21.44 14.70 18.60
C PHE A 471 20.96 15.62 19.71
N ASN A 472 20.92 15.13 20.94
CA ASN A 472 20.86 16.03 22.08
C ASN A 472 22.11 16.90 21.97
N SER A 473 21.91 18.20 21.80
CA SER A 473 22.89 19.18 21.32
C SER A 473 24.31 18.97 21.87
N GLY A 474 25.29 18.89 20.97
CA GLY A 474 26.71 18.94 21.29
C GLY A 474 27.42 17.63 20.98
N ALA A 475 28.46 17.70 20.13
CA ALA A 475 29.44 16.64 20.07
C ALA A 475 30.05 16.50 21.47
N VAL A 476 29.71 15.42 22.18
CA VAL A 476 30.34 15.12 23.47
C VAL A 476 31.75 14.62 23.16
N GLU A 477 32.74 15.48 23.34
CA GLU A 477 34.13 15.06 23.29
C GLU A 477 34.45 14.27 24.56
N PHE A 478 34.61 12.96 24.39
CA PHE A 478 35.28 12.14 25.39
C PHE A 478 36.78 12.44 25.24
N GLY A 479 37.43 12.84 26.33
CA GLY A 479 38.85 13.21 26.34
C GLY A 479 39.79 12.10 25.79
N PRO A 480 41.12 12.35 25.74
CA PRO A 480 42.05 11.45 25.07
C PRO A 480 42.00 10.02 25.64
N LEU A 481 41.71 9.05 24.76
CA LEU A 481 41.78 7.62 25.08
C LEU A 481 43.24 7.16 25.10
N THR A 482 43.74 6.80 26.28
CA THR A 482 45.06 6.16 26.44
C THR A 482 44.98 4.66 26.12
N ALA A 483 46.09 4.07 25.68
CA ALA A 483 46.17 2.63 25.37
C ALA A 483 45.69 1.78 26.57
N GLY A 484 44.67 0.95 26.35
CA GLY A 484 44.06 0.07 27.37
C GLY A 484 42.80 0.62 28.06
N ALA A 485 42.35 1.83 27.76
CA ALA A 485 41.11 2.38 28.32
C ALA A 485 39.85 1.87 27.59
N THR A 486 38.77 1.64 28.34
CA THR A 486 37.42 1.35 27.81
C THR A 486 36.49 2.52 28.12
N LEU A 487 35.71 2.93 27.11
CA LEU A 487 34.76 4.02 27.24
C LEU A 487 33.39 3.53 26.75
N GLN A 488 32.37 3.69 27.59
CA GLN A 488 31.01 3.26 27.31
C GLN A 488 30.13 4.50 27.17
N ALA A 489 29.65 4.75 25.96
CA ALA A 489 28.78 5.91 25.73
C ALA A 489 27.32 5.61 26.16
N PRO A 490 26.60 6.62 26.66
CA PRO A 490 25.24 6.46 27.18
C PRO A 490 24.26 6.13 26.05
N ASN A 491 23.32 5.21 26.28
CA ASN A 491 22.29 4.86 25.30
C ASN A 491 21.14 5.89 25.33
N PRO A 492 20.71 6.50 24.21
CA PRO A 492 21.23 6.37 22.84
C PRO A 492 22.37 7.34 22.50
N TYR A 493 23.37 6.87 21.76
CA TYR A 493 24.47 7.69 21.22
C TYR A 493 24.81 7.33 19.78
N VAL A 494 25.33 8.31 19.03
CA VAL A 494 25.87 8.14 17.67
C VAL A 494 27.32 8.63 17.67
N MET A 495 28.28 7.80 17.27
CA MET A 495 29.67 8.22 17.09
C MET A 495 29.84 8.88 15.73
N ILE A 496 30.17 10.18 15.72
CA ILE A 496 30.35 10.98 14.48
C ILE A 496 31.82 11.01 14.00
N GLY A 497 32.74 10.41 14.76
CA GLY A 497 34.15 10.28 14.38
C GLY A 497 35.09 10.18 15.58
N LEU A 498 36.30 9.68 15.34
CA LEU A 498 37.38 9.65 16.32
C LEU A 498 38.49 10.62 15.88
N ARG A 499 38.96 11.48 16.78
CA ARG A 499 39.99 12.48 16.51
C ARG A 499 41.18 12.24 17.43
N THR A 500 42.40 12.36 16.92
CA THR A 500 43.63 12.32 17.72
C THR A 500 44.14 13.74 17.97
N ALA A 501 44.68 13.98 19.16
CA ALA A 501 45.06 15.33 19.63
C ALA A 501 46.52 15.71 19.35
N SER A 502 47.32 14.88 18.64
CA SER A 502 48.74 15.19 18.36
C SER A 502 49.01 15.47 16.89
N SER A 503 49.72 16.57 16.61
CA SER A 503 50.35 16.88 15.32
C SER A 503 51.54 15.98 14.99
N ASP A 504 51.97 15.16 15.94
CA ASP A 504 53.06 14.20 15.74
C ASP A 504 52.49 12.84 15.35
N TYR A 505 53.09 12.26 14.31
CA TYR A 505 52.81 10.98 13.65
C TYR A 505 52.72 9.77 14.62
N MET A 506 51.69 9.70 15.46
CA MET A 506 51.29 8.45 16.10
C MET A 506 50.32 7.72 15.18
N ARG A 507 50.83 6.69 14.51
CA ARG A 507 50.03 5.71 13.77
C ARG A 507 48.94 5.18 14.71
N MET A 508 47.67 5.43 14.39
CA MET A 508 46.58 4.72 15.05
C MET A 508 46.78 3.22 14.78
N GLY A 509 47.03 2.43 15.82
CA GLY A 509 46.93 0.96 15.74
C GLY A 509 45.49 0.54 15.42
N GLU A 510 45.28 -0.74 15.10
CA GLU A 510 43.97 -1.29 14.78
C GLU A 510 42.92 -0.95 15.85
N GLN A 511 41.83 -0.31 15.43
CA GLN A 511 40.72 0.05 16.31
C GLN A 511 39.49 -0.77 15.97
N PHE A 512 38.96 -1.48 16.96
CA PHE A 512 37.77 -2.30 16.82
C PHE A 512 36.54 -1.54 17.33
N ILE A 513 35.70 -1.05 16.42
CA ILE A 513 34.41 -0.45 16.77
C ILE A 513 33.35 -1.55 16.77
N ARG A 514 32.92 -2.00 17.96
CA ARG A 514 31.73 -2.86 18.12
C ARG A 514 30.49 -1.99 18.28
N CYS A 515 29.86 -1.60 17.18
CA CYS A 515 28.51 -1.03 17.21
C CYS A 515 27.48 -2.17 17.27
N VAL A 516 26.80 -2.36 18.41
CA VAL A 516 25.63 -3.24 18.51
C VAL A 516 24.51 -2.49 19.22
N THR A 517 23.56 -1.98 18.44
CA THR A 517 22.11 -2.28 18.51
C THR A 517 21.37 -1.20 17.72
N ILE A 518 20.88 -1.55 16.53
CA ILE A 518 19.85 -0.76 15.83
C ILE A 518 18.51 -1.35 16.28
N ARG A 519 17.76 -0.64 17.13
CA ARG A 519 16.34 -0.91 17.32
C ARG A 519 15.54 0.05 16.47
N THR A 520 14.99 -0.46 15.38
CA THR A 520 13.84 0.13 14.71
C THR A 520 12.58 -0.35 15.45
N TYR A 521 11.71 0.58 15.85
CA TYR A 521 10.32 0.29 16.22
C TYR A 521 9.39 0.87 15.16
#